data_AF-A0AAV4CR80-F1
#
_entry.id   AF-A0AAV4CR80-F1
#
_cell.length_a   1.000
_cell.length_b   1.000
_cell.length_c   1.000
_cell.angle_alpha   90.00
_cell.angle_beta   90.00
_cell.angle_gamma   90.00
#
_symmetry.space_group_name_H-M   'P 1'
#
loop_
_entity.id
_entity.type
_entity.pdbx_description
1 polymer ?
#
loop_
_entity_poly.entity_id
_entity_poly.type
_entity_poly.pdbx_seq_one_letter_code
_entity_poly.pdbx_strand_id
1 'polypeptide(L)'
;MSTVSQKMSVMFSGTPSLLAYYLNQLAGDIEYLSNTSSSSSVIIQVFGSVTITLDSGVAYIEWTANPVTDMYADAVIAVILRAEQDPIPMK
;
A
#
# COMPACT_ATOMS: atom_id res chain seq x y z
N MET A 1 10.69 1.35 -25.51
CA MET A 1 9.33 0.88 -25.16
C MET A 1 8.74 1.91 -24.22
N SER A 2 7.50 2.35 -24.47
CA SER A 2 6.82 3.31 -23.60
C SER A 2 6.16 2.54 -22.46
N THR A 3 6.32 3.01 -21.22
CA THR A 3 5.60 2.48 -20.05
C THR A 3 4.71 3.58 -19.48
N VAL A 4 3.59 3.18 -18.89
CA VAL A 4 2.65 4.11 -18.24
C VAL A 4 2.75 3.87 -16.74
N SER A 5 3.09 4.90 -15.97
CA SER A 5 3.00 4.85 -14.50
C SER A 5 1.64 5.35 -14.05
N GLN A 6 1.06 4.69 -13.06
CA GLN A 6 -0.22 5.03 -12.46
C GLN A 6 -0.05 5.31 -10.98
N LYS A 7 -0.88 6.23 -10.47
CA LYS A 7 -0.90 6.65 -9.08
C LYS A 7 -2.35 6.78 -8.63
N MET A 8 -2.66 6.25 -7.45
CA MET A 8 -3.95 6.39 -6.79
C MET A 8 -3.77 6.77 -5.33
N SER A 9 -4.68 7.58 -4.79
CA SER A 9 -4.71 7.92 -3.37
C SER A 9 -5.99 7.40 -2.74
N VAL A 10 -5.86 6.72 -1.60
CA VAL A 10 -6.98 6.21 -0.81
C VAL A 10 -6.83 6.70 0.62
N MET A 11 -7.93 7.11 1.24
CA MET A 11 -7.92 7.49 2.66
C MET A 11 -7.63 6.25 3.51
N PHE A 12 -6.68 6.38 4.42
CA PHE A 12 -6.35 5.32 5.38
C PHE A 12 -5.91 5.95 6.70
N SER A 13 -6.79 5.88 7.71
CA SER A 13 -6.56 6.42 9.05
C SER A 13 -5.97 5.39 10.03
N GLY A 14 -5.85 4.13 9.60
CA GLY A 14 -5.25 3.06 10.39
C GLY A 14 -3.73 3.22 10.62
N THR A 15 -3.20 2.38 11.51
CA THR A 15 -1.74 2.35 11.75
C THR A 15 -0.99 1.66 10.61
N PRO A 16 0.26 2.06 10.32
CA PRO A 16 1.08 1.37 9.30
C PRO A 16 1.25 -0.13 9.57
N SER A 17 1.30 -0.54 10.85
CA SER A 17 1.40 -1.94 11.25
C SER A 17 0.14 -2.75 10.93
N LEU A 18 -1.05 -2.14 11.07
CA LEU A 18 -2.31 -2.78 10.70
C LEU A 18 -2.37 -3.00 9.19
N LEU A 19 -2.01 -1.98 8.42
CA LEU A 19 -1.96 -2.10 6.96
C LEU A 19 -0.99 -3.20 6.54
N ALA A 20 0.20 -3.22 7.12
CA ALA A 20 1.20 -4.24 6.86
C ALA A 20 0.71 -5.66 7.19
N TYR A 21 -0.04 -5.84 8.27
CA TYR A 21 -0.64 -7.14 8.60
C TYR A 21 -1.58 -7.62 7.49
N TYR A 22 -2.48 -6.76 7.01
CA TYR A 22 -3.41 -7.11 5.94
C TYR A 22 -2.72 -7.32 4.59
N LEU A 23 -1.71 -6.50 4.26
CA LEU A 23 -0.92 -6.66 3.05
C LEU A 23 -0.09 -7.95 3.08
N ASN A 24 0.44 -8.34 4.23
CA ASN A 24 1.14 -9.60 4.42
C ASN A 24 0.17 -10.78 4.24
N GLN A 25 -1.06 -10.69 4.73
CA GLN A 25 -2.09 -11.71 4.47
C GLN A 25 -2.43 -11.85 2.97
N LEU A 26 -2.35 -10.75 2.20
CA LEU A 26 -2.60 -10.74 0.76
C LEU A 26 -1.41 -11.31 -0.05
N ALA A 27 -0.21 -10.82 0.21
CA ALA A 27 0.96 -11.06 -0.63
C ALA A 27 1.93 -12.12 -0.09
N GLY A 28 1.79 -12.50 1.19
CA GLY A 28 2.70 -13.39 1.90
C GLY A 28 4.04 -12.74 2.28
N ASP A 29 4.58 -11.88 1.41
CA ASP A 29 5.81 -11.14 1.63
C ASP A 29 5.63 -9.66 1.27
N ILE A 30 6.11 -8.78 2.15
CA ILE A 30 6.08 -7.33 1.97
C ILE A 30 7.43 -6.74 2.36
N GLU A 31 7.91 -5.80 1.57
CA GLU A 31 9.18 -5.14 1.82
C GLU A 31 8.95 -3.74 2.36
N TYR A 32 9.55 -3.45 3.52
CA TYR A 32 9.64 -2.08 3.98
C TYR A 32 10.80 -1.40 3.26
N LEU A 33 10.48 -0.50 2.34
CA LEU A 33 11.45 0.38 1.71
C LEU A 33 11.81 1.48 2.72
N SER A 34 12.59 1.12 3.74
CA SER A 34 13.12 2.08 4.70
C SER A 34 14.06 3.03 3.97
N ASN A 35 13.60 4.23 3.63
CA ASN A 35 14.50 5.26 3.15
C ASN A 35 14.12 6.68 3.59
N THR A 36 15.15 7.31 4.17
CA THR A 36 15.36 8.76 4.40
C THR A 36 14.80 9.38 5.69
N SER A 37 15.62 9.30 6.74
CA SER A 37 16.15 10.38 7.61
C SER A 37 15.35 11.62 8.02
N SER A 38 14.18 11.97 7.47
CA SER A 38 13.52 13.26 7.75
C SER A 38 12.00 13.34 7.60
N SER A 39 11.28 12.30 7.15
CA SER A 39 9.81 12.39 6.97
C SER A 39 9.07 11.24 7.62
N SER A 40 7.93 11.55 8.25
CA SER A 40 6.97 10.67 8.92
C SER A 40 6.26 9.66 8.00
N SER A 41 6.70 9.51 6.76
CA SER A 41 6.06 8.71 5.73
C SER A 41 6.60 7.28 5.73
N VAL A 42 5.70 6.29 5.76
CA VAL A 42 6.05 4.86 5.70
C VAL A 42 5.89 4.36 4.28
N ILE A 43 6.92 3.71 3.73
CA ILE A 43 6.90 3.16 2.37
C ILE A 43 6.95 1.64 2.44
N ILE A 44 5.98 0.98 1.79
CA ILE A 44 5.82 -0.47 1.73
C ILE A 44 5.74 -0.87 0.26
N GLN A 45 6.48 -1.90 -0.13
CA GLN A 45 6.40 -2.51 -1.46
C GLN A 45 5.73 -3.88 -1.37
N VAL A 46 4.78 -4.12 -2.27
CA VAL A 46 3.98 -5.33 -2.34
C VAL A 46 4.14 -5.95 -3.73
N PHE A 47 4.26 -7.28 -3.79
CA PHE A 47 4.50 -8.04 -5.03
C PHE A 47 5.72 -7.56 -5.84
N GLY A 48 6.68 -6.86 -5.21
CA GLY A 48 7.86 -6.29 -5.88
C GLY A 48 7.55 -5.25 -6.95
N SER A 49 6.30 -4.82 -7.11
CA SER A 49 5.87 -4.00 -8.26
C SER A 49 4.83 -2.92 -7.94
N VAL A 50 4.20 -2.98 -6.76
CA VAL A 50 3.28 -1.96 -6.26
C VAL A 50 3.91 -1.29 -5.04
N THR A 51 4.05 0.03 -5.08
CA THR A 51 4.61 0.82 -3.97
C THR A 51 3.50 1.58 -3.27
N ILE A 52 3.47 1.52 -1.95
CA ILE A 52 2.50 2.19 -1.09
C ILE A 52 3.27 3.17 -0.20
N THR A 53 2.91 4.44 -0.26
CA THR A 53 3.42 5.47 0.64
C THR A 53 2.29 5.94 1.53
N LEU A 54 2.44 5.73 2.84
CA LEU A 54 1.50 6.24 3.83
C LEU A 54 2.01 7.59 4.34
N ASP A 55 1.21 8.63 4.14
CA ASP A 55 1.49 9.97 4.65
C ASP A 55 0.19 10.65 5.09
N SER A 56 0.21 11.24 6.30
CA SER A 56 -0.86 12.12 6.79
C SER A 56 -2.29 11.56 6.68
N GLY A 57 -2.48 10.25 6.86
CA GLY A 57 -3.81 9.60 6.76
C GLY A 57 -4.24 9.23 5.33
N VAL A 58 -3.31 9.25 4.38
CA VAL A 58 -3.53 8.91 2.96
C VAL A 58 -2.52 7.86 2.53
N ALA A 59 -3.01 6.78 1.93
CA ALA A 59 -2.20 5.77 1.26
C ALA A 59 -2.10 6.11 -0.24
N TYR A 60 -0.89 6.41 -0.70
CA TYR A 60 -0.58 6.63 -2.11
C TYR A 60 -0.05 5.32 -2.71
N ILE A 61 -0.77 4.75 -3.66
CA ILE A 61 -0.41 3.53 -4.39
C ILE A 61 0.14 3.92 -5.76
N GLU A 62 1.34 3.44 -6.09
CA GLU A 62 2.02 3.72 -7.37
C GLU A 62 2.50 2.41 -8.00
N TRP A 63 2.26 2.24 -9.32
CA TRP A 63 2.71 1.07 -10.09
C TRP A 63 2.92 1.42 -11.57
N THR A 64 3.61 0.54 -12.31
CA THR A 64 3.70 0.62 -13.77
C THR A 64 2.59 -0.21 -14.40
N ALA A 65 1.69 0.40 -15.16
CA ALA A 65 0.50 -0.21 -15.71
C ALA A 65 0.81 -1.37 -16.66
N ASN A 66 0.20 -2.51 -16.37
CA ASN A 66 0.12 -3.70 -17.21
C ASN A 66 -0.93 -4.66 -16.61
N PRO A 67 -1.47 -5.63 -17.38
CA PRO A 67 -2.57 -6.47 -16.91
C PRO A 67 -2.31 -7.21 -15.58
N VAL A 68 -1.05 -7.52 -15.28
CA VAL A 68 -0.68 -8.26 -14.06
C VAL A 68 -0.58 -7.31 -12.87
N THR A 69 0.14 -6.20 -13.02
CA THR A 69 0.30 -5.20 -11.95
C THR A 69 -0.98 -4.43 -11.67
N ASP A 70 -1.86 -4.28 -12.67
CA ASP A 70 -3.18 -3.68 -12.47
C ASP A 70 -4.03 -4.56 -11.55
N MET A 71 -3.99 -5.88 -11.75
CA MET A 71 -4.63 -6.84 -10.83
C MET A 71 -4.02 -6.79 -9.42
N TYR A 72 -2.69 -6.63 -9.30
CA TYR A 72 -2.03 -6.45 -8.01
C TYR A 72 -2.46 -5.16 -7.32
N ALA A 73 -2.52 -4.05 -8.06
CA ALA A 73 -2.96 -2.76 -7.55
C ALA A 73 -4.42 -2.82 -7.09
N ASP A 74 -5.32 -3.42 -7.86
CA ASP A 74 -6.72 -3.60 -7.50
C ASP A 74 -6.88 -4.41 -6.20
N ALA A 75 -6.11 -5.49 -6.06
CA ALA A 75 -6.12 -6.30 -4.85
C ALA A 75 -5.59 -5.52 -3.62
N VAL A 76 -4.50 -4.77 -3.79
CA VAL A 76 -3.94 -3.91 -2.74
C VAL A 76 -4.94 -2.84 -2.32
N ILE A 77 -5.59 -2.17 -3.27
CA ILE A 77 -6.60 -1.13 -3.01
C ILE A 77 -7.79 -1.72 -2.24
N ALA A 78 -8.30 -2.88 -2.68
CA ALA A 78 -9.40 -3.56 -2.01
C ALA A 78 -9.06 -3.91 -0.55
N VAL A 79 -7.81 -4.33 -0.30
CA VAL A 79 -7.33 -4.64 1.05
C VAL A 79 -7.17 -3.38 1.90
N ILE A 80 -6.66 -2.28 1.36
CA ILE A 80 -6.59 -0.99 2.07
C ILE A 80 -7.99 -0.53 2.49
N LEU A 81 -8.95 -0.58 1.57
CA LEU A 81 -10.34 -0.20 1.84
C LEU A 81 -10.98 -1.09 2.92
N ARG A 82 -10.69 -2.40 2.87
CA ARG A 82 -11.14 -3.33 3.91
C ARG A 82 -10.51 -3.03 5.27
N ALA A 83 -9.20 -2.79 5.30
CA ALA A 83 -8.47 -2.49 6.52
C ALA A 83 -8.95 -1.20 7.20
N GLU A 84 -9.44 -0.22 6.42
CA GLU A 84 -10.05 1.01 6.92
C GLU A 84 -11.44 0.76 7.55
N GLN A 85 -12.19 -0.21 7.02
CA GLN A 85 -13.52 -0.56 7.51
C GLN A 85 -13.49 -1.51 8.71
N ASP A 86 -12.44 -2.30 8.85
CA ASP A 86 -12.31 -3.25 9.95
C ASP A 86 -12.08 -2.47 11.27
N PRO A 87 -13.01 -2.54 12.24
CA PRO A 87 -12.89 -1.82 13.50
C PRO A 87 -11.67 -2.35 14.25
N ILE A 88 -10.67 -1.49 14.40
CA ILE A 88 -9.48 -1.76 15.22
C ILE A 88 -9.97 -2.29 16.57
N PRO A 89 -9.55 -3.48 17.04
CA PRO A 89 -9.85 -3.90 18.39
C PRO A 89 -9.24 -2.85 19.31
N MET A 90 -10.09 -2.09 20.00
CA MET A 90 -9.64 -1.19 21.05
C MET A 90 -8.89 -2.04 22.07
N LYS A 91 -7.57 -1.85 22.14
CA LYS A 91 -6.71 -2.48 23.13
C LYS A 91 -7.08 -2.01 24.53
#